data_AF-A0A3R7S035-F1
#
_entry.id   AF-A0A3R7S035-F1
#
_cell.length_a   1.000
_cell.length_b   1.000
_cell.length_c   1.000
_cell.angle_alpha   90.00
_cell.angle_beta   90.00
_cell.angle_gamma   90.00
#
_symmetry.space_group_name_H-M   'P 1'
#
loop_
_entity.id
_entity.type
_entity.pdbx_description
1 polymer ?
#
loop_
_entity_poly.entity_id
_entity_poly.type
_entity_poly.pdbx_seq_one_letter_code
_entity_poly.pdbx_strand_id
1 'polypeptide(L)'
;DQIIRDRSAMFFAPGHIERRAKEWGGLSFNQKVSGFLQGGIQHANTWIQVHETSGLDNFAEIYARVVAGDMRPEEGIIILP
;
A
#
# COMPACT_ATOMS: atom_id res chain seq x y z
N ASP A 1 3.44 34.88 -3.08
CA ASP A 1 3.60 33.52 -3.66
C ASP A 1 4.71 32.66 -3.04
N GLN A 2 4.73 32.43 -1.71
CA GLN A 2 5.77 31.57 -1.11
C GLN A 2 5.29 30.57 -0.03
N ILE A 3 4.01 30.59 0.39
CA ILE A 3 3.57 29.84 1.58
C ILE A 3 3.38 28.32 1.32
N ILE A 4 3.23 27.89 0.06
CA ILE A 4 2.89 26.48 -0.26
C ILE A 4 4.12 25.57 -0.43
N ARG A 5 5.31 26.11 -0.74
CA ARG A 5 6.51 25.28 -0.97
C ARG A 5 7.05 24.63 0.30
N ASP A 6 7.02 25.32 1.44
CA ASP A 6 7.56 24.80 2.71
C ASP A 6 6.63 23.81 3.41
N ARG A 7 5.36 23.72 2.99
CA ARG A 7 4.35 22.83 3.59
C ARG A 7 4.04 21.59 2.75
N SER A 8 4.60 21.50 1.56
CA SER A 8 4.40 20.37 0.64
C SER A 8 5.58 19.40 0.74
N ALA A 9 5.81 18.82 1.92
CA ALA A 9 6.62 17.62 1.99
C ALA A 9 5.86 16.54 1.20
N MET A 10 6.38 16.19 0.02
CA MET A 10 5.82 15.16 -0.84
C MET A 10 5.52 13.91 0.01
N PHE A 11 4.33 13.35 -0.15
CA PHE A 11 3.82 12.14 0.52
C PHE A 11 4.79 10.95 0.39
N PHE A 12 5.66 11.01 -0.62
CA PHE A 12 6.94 10.32 -0.68
C PHE A 12 8.01 11.40 -0.59
N ALA A 13 8.84 11.36 0.45
CA ALA A 13 9.97 12.28 0.58
C ALA A 13 11.26 11.56 0.16
N PRO A 14 11.59 11.48 -1.16
CA PRO A 14 12.81 10.86 -1.66
C PRO A 14 14.05 11.30 -0.89
N GLY A 15 14.15 12.59 -0.57
CA GLY A 15 15.29 13.14 0.18
C GLY A 15 15.45 12.60 1.61
N HIS A 16 14.37 12.15 2.27
CA HIS A 16 14.47 11.49 3.57
C HIS A 16 14.98 10.06 3.43
N ILE A 17 14.49 9.31 2.43
CA ILE A 17 14.97 7.96 2.13
C ILE A 17 16.45 8.00 1.75
N GLU A 18 16.85 8.90 0.86
CA GLU A 18 18.26 9.08 0.45
C GLU A 18 19.16 9.45 1.63
N ARG A 19 18.70 10.34 2.52
CA ARG A 19 19.45 10.70 3.72
C ARG A 19 19.64 9.50 4.64
N ARG A 20 18.58 8.74 4.90
CA ARG A 20 18.66 7.53 5.74
C ARG A 20 19.53 6.44 5.13
N ALA A 21 19.48 6.27 3.81
CA ALA A 21 20.35 5.33 3.11
C ALA A 21 21.83 5.70 3.25
N LYS A 22 22.17 7.00 3.20
CA LYS A 22 23.54 7.51 3.44
C LYS A 22 23.96 7.38 4.91
N GLU A 23 23.09 7.73 5.85
CA GLU A 23 23.38 7.70 7.30
C GLU A 23 23.57 6.28 7.84
N TRP A 24 22.74 5.33 7.42
CA TRP A 24 22.73 3.96 7.95
C TRP A 24 23.55 2.99 7.12
N GLY A 25 23.93 3.39 5.90
CA GLY A 25 24.49 2.48 4.90
C GLY A 25 23.42 1.56 4.31
N GLY A 26 23.67 1.08 3.09
CA GLY A 26 22.70 0.31 2.31
C GLY A 26 22.19 -0.96 3.01
N LEU A 27 23.08 -1.69 3.69
CA LEU A 27 22.70 -2.94 4.38
C LEU A 27 21.73 -2.70 5.54
N SER A 28 22.05 -1.76 6.44
CA SER A 28 21.20 -1.47 7.61
C SER A 28 19.88 -0.81 7.18
N PHE A 29 19.93 0.06 6.17
CA PHE A 29 18.74 0.65 5.57
C PHE A 29 17.79 -0.44 5.04
N ASN A 30 18.29 -1.38 4.24
CA ASN A 30 17.49 -2.48 3.69
C ASN A 30 16.87 -3.33 4.81
N GLN A 31 17.63 -3.70 5.83
CA GLN A 31 17.12 -4.47 6.98
C GLN A 31 15.96 -3.76 7.67
N LYS A 32 16.09 -2.45 7.91
CA LYS A 32 15.05 -1.63 8.56
C LYS A 32 13.79 -1.51 7.70
N VAL A 33 13.94 -1.29 6.39
CA VAL A 33 12.81 -1.23 5.46
C VAL A 33 12.10 -2.57 5.38
N SER A 34 12.85 -3.68 5.23
CA SER A 34 12.26 -5.03 5.22
C SER A 34 11.50 -5.33 6.50
N GLY A 35 12.04 -4.99 7.67
CA GLY A 35 11.35 -5.17 8.96
C GLY A 35 10.07 -4.34 9.07
N PHE A 36 10.10 -3.08 8.63
CA PHE A 36 8.91 -2.22 8.60
C PHE A 36 7.82 -2.79 7.68
N LEU A 37 8.18 -3.18 6.45
CA LEU A 37 7.24 -3.77 5.50
C LEU A 37 6.67 -5.10 6.01
N GLN A 38 7.50 -5.94 6.63
CA GLN A 38 7.05 -7.20 7.21
C GLN A 38 6.03 -6.97 8.34
N GLY A 39 6.26 -6.00 9.22
CA GLY A 39 5.28 -5.60 10.24
C GLY A 39 3.98 -5.08 9.63
N GLY A 40 4.08 -4.30 8.56
CA GLY A 40 2.92 -3.85 7.78
C GLY A 40 2.11 -5.00 7.19
N ILE A 41 2.76 -5.99 6.58
CA ILE A 41 2.12 -7.20 6.04
C ILE A 41 1.44 -8.00 7.15
N GLN A 42 2.10 -8.19 8.29
CA GLN A 42 1.52 -8.88 9.44
C GLN A 42 0.26 -8.18 9.94
N HIS A 43 0.29 -6.85 10.05
CA HIS A 43 -0.88 -6.07 10.43
C HIS A 43 -1.99 -6.16 9.37
N ALA A 44 -1.65 -6.03 8.08
CA ALA A 44 -2.61 -6.15 6.99
C ALA A 44 -3.36 -7.49 7.06
N ASN A 45 -2.66 -8.61 7.32
CA ASN A 45 -3.27 -9.93 7.47
C ASN A 45 -4.28 -10.04 8.63
N THR A 46 -4.24 -9.13 9.62
CA THR A 46 -5.23 -9.09 10.70
C THR A 46 -6.48 -8.29 10.34
N TRP A 47 -6.41 -7.48 9.29
CA TRP A 47 -7.45 -6.53 8.93
C TRP A 47 -8.10 -6.86 7.58
N ILE A 48 -7.32 -7.14 6.54
CA ILE A 48 -7.83 -7.40 5.19
C ILE A 48 -8.13 -8.90 4.98
N GLN A 49 -9.26 -9.18 4.34
CA GLN A 49 -9.68 -10.50 3.89
C GLN A 49 -9.57 -10.54 2.36
N VAL A 50 -8.55 -11.22 1.85
CA VAL A 50 -8.33 -11.33 0.41
C VAL A 50 -9.14 -12.49 -0.16
N HIS A 51 -9.96 -12.21 -1.16
CA HIS A 51 -10.69 -13.20 -1.93
C HIS A 51 -10.18 -13.20 -3.38
N GLU A 52 -9.81 -14.38 -3.86
CA GLU A 52 -9.36 -14.59 -5.22
C GLU A 52 -10.49 -15.15 -6.07
N THR A 53 -10.63 -14.63 -7.28
CA THR A 53 -11.51 -15.19 -8.32
C THR A 53 -10.73 -15.31 -9.62
N SER A 54 -11.06 -16.30 -10.43
CA SER A 54 -10.35 -16.57 -11.69
C SER A 54 -11.20 -16.16 -12.88
N GLY A 55 -10.56 -15.51 -13.86
CA GLY A 55 -11.24 -15.06 -15.06
C GLY A 55 -12.25 -13.93 -14.81
N LEU A 56 -12.96 -13.55 -15.86
CA LEU A 56 -13.84 -12.37 -15.85
C LEU A 56 -15.31 -12.68 -15.64
N ASP A 57 -15.68 -13.95 -15.49
CA ASP A 57 -17.07 -14.39 -15.38
C ASP A 57 -17.81 -13.67 -14.23
N ASN A 58 -17.12 -13.47 -13.10
CA ASN A 58 -17.67 -12.79 -11.92
C ASN A 58 -17.31 -11.29 -11.85
N PHE A 59 -16.49 -10.77 -12.77
CA PHE A 59 -15.96 -9.41 -12.67
C PHE A 59 -17.07 -8.36 -12.71
N ALA A 60 -18.05 -8.53 -13.60
CA ALA A 60 -19.14 -7.55 -13.77
C ALA A 60 -19.96 -7.40 -12.47
N GLU A 61 -20.26 -8.50 -11.80
CA GLU A 61 -21.00 -8.50 -10.53
C GLU A 61 -20.18 -7.87 -9.40
N ILE A 62 -18.90 -8.26 -9.27
CA ILE A 62 -17.98 -7.71 -8.27
C ILE A 62 -17.84 -6.20 -8.45
N TYR A 63 -17.62 -5.73 -9.68
CA TYR A 63 -17.48 -4.32 -9.98
C TYR A 63 -18.75 -3.52 -9.65
N ALA A 64 -19.93 -4.08 -9.95
CA ALA A 64 -21.20 -3.46 -9.60
C ALA A 64 -21.34 -3.25 -8.08
N ARG A 65 -20.94 -4.24 -7.27
CA ARG A 65 -20.95 -4.13 -5.80
C ARG A 65 -19.99 -3.06 -5.28
N VAL A 66 -18.79 -2.95 -5.86
CA VAL A 66 -17.82 -1.89 -5.53
C VAL A 66 -18.43 -0.51 -5.77
N VAL A 67 -18.99 -0.29 -6.96
CA VAL A 67 -19.58 1.01 -7.35
C VAL A 67 -20.79 1.37 -6.48
N ALA A 68 -21.59 0.37 -6.10
CA ALA A 68 -22.73 0.56 -5.21
C ALA A 68 -22.33 0.85 -3.75
N GLY A 69 -21.06 0.65 -3.38
CA GLY A 69 -20.60 0.72 -1.98
C GLY A 69 -21.07 -0.48 -1.14
N ASP A 70 -21.41 -1.59 -1.78
CA ASP A 70 -21.90 -2.84 -1.17
C ASP A 70 -20.77 -3.87 -0.97
N MET A 71 -19.60 -3.35 -0.60
CA MET A 71 -18.44 -4.13 -0.25
C MET A 71 -17.92 -3.69 1.10
N ARG A 72 -17.52 -4.65 1.92
CA ARG A 72 -16.98 -4.34 3.23
C ARG A 72 -15.56 -3.79 3.07
N PRO A 73 -15.15 -2.76 3.85
CA PRO A 73 -13.82 -2.16 3.72
C PRO A 73 -12.66 -3.14 3.93
N GLU A 74 -12.89 -4.20 4.70
CA GLU A 74 -11.92 -5.27 4.93
C GLU A 74 -11.79 -6.25 3.75
N GLU A 75 -12.69 -6.25 2.77
CA GLU A 75 -12.66 -7.18 1.65
C GLU A 75 -11.73 -6.68 0.54
N GLY A 76 -10.64 -7.41 0.29
CA GLY A 76 -9.80 -7.25 -0.88
C GLY A 76 -10.17 -8.28 -1.95
N ILE A 77 -10.36 -7.87 -3.20
CA ILE A 77 -10.62 -8.79 -4.32
C ILE A 77 -9.42 -8.80 -5.26
N ILE A 78 -8.93 -9.99 -5.60
CA ILE A 78 -7.91 -10.21 -6.62
C ILE A 78 -8.54 -11.04 -7.74
N ILE A 79 -8.50 -10.50 -8.97
CA ILE A 79 -8.88 -11.27 -10.17
C ILE A 79 -7.61 -11.84 -10.80
N LEU A 80 -7.53 -13.16 -10.79
CA LEU A 80 -6.45 -13.92 -11.41
C LEU A 80 -6.75 -14.14 -12.90
N PRO A 81 -5.71 -14.26 -13.74
CA PRO A 81 -5.86 -14.56 -15.17
C PRO A 81 -6.71 -15.79 -15.46
#